data_AF-A0A0S3SR40-F1
#
_entry.id   AF-A0A0S3SR40-F1
#
_cell.length_a   1.000
_cell.length_b   1.000
_cell.length_c   1.000
_cell.angle_alpha   90.00
_cell.angle_beta   90.00
_cell.angle_gamma   90.00
#
_symmetry.space_group_name_H-M   'P 1'
#
loop_
_entity.id
_entity.type
_entity.pdbx_description
1 polymer ?
#
loop_
_entity_poly.entity_id
_entity_poly.type
_entity_poly.pdbx_seq_one_letter_code
_entity_poly.pdbx_strand_id
1 'polypeptide(L)' 'LIETLRENDDLFTWTTTDMLGIHPSVMSYKLTLFKEECPLAQKKRRFKEEKRKTMDVEVKKLLEAGFVQEVT' A
#
# COMPACT_ATOMS: atom_id res chain seq x y z
N LEU A 1 32.35 -3.72 -10.55
CA LEU A 1 31.27 -2.89 -9.96
C LEU A 1 30.06 -2.77 -10.88
N ILE A 2 30.21 -2.30 -12.13
CA ILE A 2 29.07 -2.23 -13.08
C ILE A 2 28.60 -3.64 -13.50
N GLU A 3 29.53 -4.57 -13.75
CA GLU A 3 29.19 -5.99 -14.03
C GLU A 3 28.46 -6.65 -12.86
N THR A 4 29.02 -6.54 -11.66
CA THR A 4 28.39 -7.08 -10.44
C THR A 4 26.99 -6.53 -10.18
N LEU A 5 26.71 -5.28 -10.53
CA LEU A 5 25.36 -4.72 -10.41
C LEU A 5 24.40 -5.29 -11.46
N ARG A 6 24.87 -5.54 -12.69
CA ARG A 6 24.05 -6.15 -13.76
C ARG A 6 23.78 -7.64 -13.52
N GLU A 7 24.74 -8.35 -12.93
CA GLU A 7 24.59 -9.77 -12.58
C GLU A 7 23.60 -9.99 -11.43
N ASN A 8 23.35 -8.97 -10.61
CA ASN A 8 22.47 -9.01 -9.45
C ASN A 8 21.28 -8.06 -9.61
N ASP A 9 20.90 -7.72 -10.85
CA ASP A 9 19.79 -6.80 -11.14
C ASP A 9 18.48 -7.29 -10.51
N ASP A 10 18.28 -8.61 -10.51
CA ASP A 10 17.18 -9.33 -9.89
C ASP A 10 17.08 -9.11 -8.36
N LEU A 11 18.20 -8.92 -7.67
CA LEU A 11 18.23 -8.63 -6.23
C LEU A 11 17.72 -7.22 -5.90
N PHE A 12 17.76 -6.29 -6.86
CA PHE A 12 17.38 -4.89 -6.68
C PHE A 12 16.06 -4.53 -7.37
N THR A 13 15.54 -5.38 -8.26
CA THR A 13 14.22 -5.25 -8.87
C THR A 13 13.09 -5.72 -7.95
N TRP A 14 12.97 -5.14 -6.76
CA TRP A 14 11.83 -5.41 -5.89
C TRP A 14 10.53 -4.98 -6.56
N THR A 15 9.66 -5.95 -6.82
CA THR A 15 8.29 -5.71 -7.23
C THR A 15 7.41 -5.49 -6.00
N THR A 16 6.23 -4.90 -6.19
CA THR A 16 5.26 -4.73 -5.10
C THR A 16 4.85 -6.05 -4.45
N THR A 17 4.94 -7.16 -5.18
CA THR A 17 4.71 -8.52 -4.68
C THR A 17 5.83 -9.06 -3.81
N ASP A 18 7.08 -8.60 -4.00
CA ASP A 18 8.22 -9.02 -3.18
C ASP A 18 8.22 -8.34 -1.81
N MET A 19 7.50 -7.23 -1.68
CA MET A 19 7.25 -6.57 -0.40
C MET A 19 6.11 -7.28 0.34
N LEU A 20 6.24 -8.58 0.61
CA LEU A 20 5.32 -9.26 1.52
C LEU A 20 5.50 -8.62 2.90
N GLY A 21 4.62 -7.68 3.22
CA GLY A 21 4.63 -6.98 4.50
C GLY A 21 4.60 -7.97 5.67
N ILE A 22 4.77 -7.46 6.88
CA ILE A 22 4.68 -8.31 8.07
C ILE A 22 3.25 -8.84 8.18
N HIS A 23 3.08 -10.16 8.15
CA HIS A 23 1.76 -10.78 8.24
C HIS A 23 1.07 -10.33 9.55
N PRO A 24 -0.23 -9.96 9.55
CA PRO A 24 -0.90 -9.44 10.74
C PRO A 24 -0.87 -10.37 11.97
N SER A 25 -0.69 -11.68 11.76
CA SER A 25 -0.50 -12.64 12.86
C SER A 25 0.85 -12.53 13.56
N VAL A 26 1.87 -12.00 12.88
CA VAL A 26 3.22 -11.79 13.42
C VAL A 26 3.26 -10.50 14.22
N MET A 27 2.70 -9.43 13.67
CA MET A 27 2.61 -8.14 14.35
C MET A 27 1.38 -7.38 13.87
N SER A 28 0.53 -7.00 14.81
CA SER A 28 -0.56 -6.06 14.57
C SER A 28 -0.51 -4.95 15.61
N TYR A 29 -0.77 -3.72 15.15
CA TYR A 29 -0.84 -2.56 16.02
C TYR A 29 -2.27 -2.06 16.09
N LYS A 30 -2.79 -1.90 17.30
CA LYS A 30 -4.10 -1.30 17.54
C LYS A 30 -3.91 0.16 17.94
N LEU A 31 -4.39 1.07 17.11
CA LEU A 31 -4.49 2.48 17.46
C LEU A 31 -5.46 2.64 18.64
N THR A 32 -4.99 3.24 19.73
CA THR A 32 -5.86 3.57 20.87
C THR A 32 -6.58 4.86 20.53
N LEU A 33 -7.90 4.78 20.32
CA LEU A 33 -8.78 5.93 20.12
C LEU A 33 -9.45 6.27 21.45
N PHE A 34 -9.83 7.54 21.64
CA PHE A 34 -10.63 7.89 22.81
C PHE A 34 -11.99 7.21 22.70
N LYS A 35 -12.49 6.65 23.81
CA LYS A 35 -13.74 5.87 23.83
C LYS A 35 -14.97 6.67 23.37
N GLU A 36 -14.89 7.99 23.47
CA GLU A 36 -15.94 8.94 23.13
C GLU A 36 -15.82 9.48 21.69
N GLU A 37 -14.76 9.12 20.96
CA GLU A 37 -14.59 9.55 19.58
C GLU A 37 -15.49 8.74 18.63
N CYS A 38 -16.44 9.44 18.03
CA CYS A 38 -17.28 8.91 16.97
C CYS A 38 -16.54 8.96 15.62
N PRO A 39 -16.68 7.93 14.77
CA PRO A 39 -16.09 7.94 13.44
C PRO A 39 -16.64 9.13 12.62
N LEU A 40 -15.74 9.95 12.07
CA LEU A 40 -16.10 11.06 11.21
C LEU A 40 -15.88 10.70 9.74
N ALA A 41 -16.96 10.66 8.97
CA ALA A 41 -16.87 10.42 7.53
C ALA A 41 -16.27 11.66 6.83
N GLN A 42 -15.01 11.56 6.42
CA GLN A 42 -14.35 12.63 5.68
C GLN A 42 -14.83 12.66 4.21
N LYS A 43 -15.19 13.85 3.72
CA LYS A 43 -15.60 14.03 2.33
C LYS A 43 -14.45 13.72 1.37
N LYS A 44 -14.70 12.86 0.38
CA LYS A 44 -13.73 12.55 -0.69
C LYS A 44 -13.33 13.83 -1.44
N ARG A 45 -12.02 14.08 -1.54
CA ARG A 45 -11.48 15.19 -2.31
C ARG A 45 -11.66 14.93 -3.81
N ARG A 46 -12.05 15.96 -4.56
CA ARG A 46 -12.14 15.89 -6.04
C ARG A 46 -10.75 16.06 -6.64
N PHE A 47 -10.40 15.18 -7.56
CA PHE A 47 -9.17 15.23 -8.34
C PHE A 47 -9.49 15.37 -9.83
N LYS A 48 -8.57 15.97 -10.60
CA LYS A 48 -8.64 15.97 -12.07
C LYS A 48 -8.55 14.54 -12.59
N GLU A 49 -9.11 14.29 -13.76
CA GLU A 49 -9.25 12.94 -14.31
C GLU A 49 -7.92 12.21 -14.48
N GLU A 50 -6.88 12.91 -14.94
CA GLU A 50 -5.52 12.38 -15.06
C GLU A 50 -5.03 11.79 -13.73
N LYS A 51 -5.16 12.56 -12.64
CA LYS A 51 -4.76 12.09 -11.30
C LYS A 51 -5.61 10.93 -10.80
N ARG A 52 -6.90 10.90 -11.16
CA ARG A 52 -7.80 9.79 -10.80
C ARG A 52 -7.33 8.49 -11.47
N LYS A 53 -6.99 8.53 -12.76
CA LYS A 53 -6.49 7.36 -13.49
C LYS A 53 -5.20 6.80 -12.87
N THR A 54 -4.25 7.67 -12.51
CA THR A 54 -3.02 7.24 -11.83
C THR A 54 -3.30 6.64 -10.45
N MET A 55 -4.20 7.25 -9.68
CA MET A 55 -4.61 6.72 -8.39
C MET A 55 -5.27 5.34 -8.51
N ASP A 56 -6.16 5.16 -9.47
CA ASP A 56 -6.89 3.89 -9.65
C ASP A 56 -5.92 2.74 -9.99
N VAL A 57 -4.90 3.02 -10.83
CA VAL A 57 -3.83 2.06 -11.14
C VAL A 57 -3.03 1.70 -9.89
N GLU A 58 -2.65 2.69 -9.10
CA GLU A 58 -1.83 2.45 -7.90
C GLU A 58 -2.63 1.72 -6.79
N VAL A 59 -3.89 2.09 -6.59
CA VAL A 59 -4.79 1.39 -5.66
C VAL A 59 -4.95 -0.07 -6.06
N LYS A 60 -5.06 -0.38 -7.36
CA LYS A 60 -5.12 -1.76 -7.86
C LYS A 60 -3.88 -2.56 -7.48
N LYS A 61 -2.68 -1.98 -7.62
CA LYS A 61 -1.43 -2.64 -7.20
C LYS A 61 -1.39 -2.92 -5.70
N LEU A 62 -1.86 -1.96 -4.88
CA LEU A 62 -1.90 -2.12 -3.42
C LEU A 62 -2.91 -3.19 -2.99
N LEU A 63 -4.05 -3.30 -3.69
CA LEU A 63 -5.04 -4.36 -3.48
C LEU A 63 -4.45 -5.72 -3.87
N GLU A 64 -3.77 -5.83 -5.01
CA GLU A 64 -3.12 -7.06 -5.46
C GLU A 64 -2.00 -7.52 -4.51
N ALA A 65 -1.26 -6.58 -3.91
CA ALA A 65 -0.25 -6.86 -2.89
C ALA A 65 -0.84 -7.21 -1.50
N GLY A 66 -2.16 -7.04 -1.29
CA GLY A 66 -2.81 -7.29 0.00
C GLY A 66 -2.49 -6.27 1.09
N PHE A 67 -1.93 -5.11 0.75
CA PHE A 67 -1.61 -4.03 1.69
C PHE A 67 -2.82 -3.23 2.12
N VAL A 68 -3.81 -3.12 1.22
CA VAL A 68 -5.09 -2.46 1.49
C VAL A 68 -6.22 -3.44 1.20
N GLN A 69 -7.33 -3.27 1.92
CA GLN A 69 -8.54 -4.07 1.75
C GLN A 69 -9.75 -3.16 1.86
N GLU A 70 -10.83 -3.53 1.17
CA GLU A 70 -12.11 -2.86 1.35
C GLU A 70 -12.66 -3.18 2.75
N VAL A 71 -13.12 -2.15 3.45
CA VAL A 71 -13.85 -2.33 4.71
C VAL A 71 -15.27 -2.76 4.34
N THR A 72 -15.62 -4.01 4.64
CA THR A 72 -16.97 -4.56 4.47
C THR A 72 -17.88 -4.16 5.64
#